data_AF-A0A2M7X6J6-F1
#
_entry.id   AF-A0A2M7X6J6-F1
#
_cell.length_a   1.000
_cell.length_b   1.000
_cell.length_c   1.000
_cell.angle_alpha   90.00
_cell.angle_beta   90.00
_cell.angle_gamma   90.00
#
_symmetry.space_group_name_H-M   'P 1'
#
loop_
_entity.id
_entity.type
_entity.pdbx_description
1 polymer ?
#
loop_
_entity_poly.entity_id
_entity_poly.type
_entity_poly.pdbx_seq_one_letter_code
_entity_poly.pdbx_strand_id
1 'polypeptide(L)'
;DDGKPLGASVNAECSIDSIAQSWSVLSAAGSSERVHRAMDALDQHLVRRDAGLIQLLDPPFDKAGLNPGYIQGYVPGVRENGGQYTHAAVWATMAFAALGDSHRAWALLDLINPLRHTQNAAAIAIYKAEPYVVAADVYAIEPHTGR
;
A
#
# COMPACT_ATOMS: atom_id res chain seq x y z
N ASP A 1 -2.26 17.39 -15.48
CA ASP A 1 -2.13 18.79 -15.94
C ASP A 1 -3.44 19.47 -16.33
N ASP A 2 -4.57 18.76 -16.44
CA ASP A 2 -5.89 19.34 -16.76
C ASP A 2 -6.74 19.69 -15.52
N GLY A 3 -6.12 19.66 -14.33
CA GLY A 3 -6.77 19.96 -13.05
C GLY A 3 -7.70 18.87 -12.51
N LYS A 4 -7.84 17.73 -13.20
CA LYS A 4 -8.64 16.62 -12.67
C LYS A 4 -7.96 15.99 -11.44
N PRO A 5 -8.74 15.65 -10.40
CA PRO A 5 -8.19 14.95 -9.24
C PRO A 5 -7.77 13.52 -9.60
N LEU A 6 -6.68 13.08 -8.97
CA LEU A 6 -6.23 11.70 -8.88
C LEU A 6 -6.24 11.29 -7.40
N GLY A 7 -6.52 10.04 -7.07
CA GLY A 7 -6.64 9.61 -5.67
C GLY A 7 -7.97 10.02 -5.02
N ALA A 8 -9.06 10.17 -5.79
CA ALA A 8 -10.37 10.53 -5.27
C ALA A 8 -11.39 9.40 -5.47
N SER A 9 -12.36 9.31 -4.56
CA SER A 9 -13.37 8.24 -4.55
C SER A 9 -14.25 8.18 -5.81
N VAL A 10 -14.29 9.24 -6.61
CA VAL A 10 -15.02 9.29 -7.88
C VAL A 10 -14.21 8.76 -9.06
N ASN A 11 -12.90 8.53 -8.89
CA ASN A 11 -12.04 7.96 -9.93
C ASN A 11 -12.30 6.44 -10.05
N ALA A 12 -12.33 5.93 -11.28
CA ALA A 12 -12.47 4.50 -11.54
C ALA A 12 -11.18 3.69 -11.25
N GLU A 13 -10.03 4.38 -11.27
CA GLU A 13 -8.69 3.86 -10.97
C GLU A 13 -8.01 4.87 -10.03
N CYS A 14 -7.11 4.40 -9.17
CA CYS A 14 -6.47 5.18 -8.12
C CYS A 14 -7.49 6.02 -7.36
N SER A 15 -8.48 5.33 -6.77
CA SER A 15 -9.52 5.98 -5.97
C SER A 15 -9.01 6.38 -4.58
N ILE A 16 -7.92 5.72 -4.13
CA ILE A 16 -7.21 5.97 -2.88
C ILE A 16 -5.70 5.70 -3.08
N ASP A 17 -4.86 6.50 -2.42
CA ASP A 17 -3.40 6.38 -2.40
C ASP A 17 -2.85 6.40 -0.96
N SER A 18 -1.92 5.49 -0.67
CA SER A 18 -1.34 5.24 0.65
C SER A 18 -0.44 6.37 1.14
N ILE A 19 0.31 7.01 0.23
CA ILE A 19 1.24 8.09 0.57
C ILE A 19 0.45 9.30 1.07
N ALA A 20 -0.59 9.69 0.34
CA ALA A 20 -1.45 10.80 0.72
C ALA A 20 -2.13 10.58 2.08
N GLN A 21 -2.64 9.38 2.36
CA GLN A 21 -3.25 9.08 3.67
C GLN A 21 -2.20 9.16 4.79
N SER A 22 -1.06 8.50 4.61
CA SER A 22 0.01 8.42 5.62
C SER A 22 0.56 9.81 5.96
N TRP A 23 0.85 10.61 4.94
CA TRP A 23 1.39 11.95 5.14
C TRP A 23 0.37 12.97 5.65
N SER A 24 -0.94 12.71 5.52
CA SER A 24 -1.95 13.52 6.20
C SER A 24 -1.78 13.52 7.73
N VAL A 25 -1.30 12.39 8.29
CA VAL A 25 -0.93 12.24 9.70
C VAL A 25 0.48 12.77 9.94
N LEU A 26 1.48 12.24 9.21
CA LEU A 26 2.90 12.47 9.53
C LEU A 26 3.36 13.91 9.36
N SER A 27 2.69 14.68 8.49
CA SER A 27 2.95 16.12 8.33
C SER A 27 2.41 16.97 9.49
N ALA A 28 1.54 16.41 10.34
CA ALA A 28 0.75 17.12 11.34
C ALA A 28 -0.15 18.26 10.79
N ALA A 29 -0.36 18.32 9.48
CA ALA A 29 -1.16 19.37 8.84
C ALA A 29 -2.65 19.01 8.73
N GLY A 30 -3.01 17.73 8.84
CA GLY A 30 -4.37 17.25 8.77
C GLY A 30 -5.16 17.51 10.07
N SER A 31 -6.47 17.79 9.95
CA SER A 31 -7.33 17.83 11.12
C SER A 31 -7.58 16.43 11.68
N SER A 32 -7.74 16.32 13.00
CA SER A 32 -7.91 15.04 13.70
C SER A 32 -8.97 14.14 13.06
N GLU A 33 -10.17 14.67 12.76
CA GLU A 33 -11.23 13.88 12.13
C GLU A 33 -10.84 13.33 10.74
N ARG A 34 -10.15 14.15 9.94
CA ARG A 34 -9.79 13.78 8.56
C ARG A 34 -8.68 12.75 8.53
N VAL A 35 -7.70 12.85 9.43
CA VAL A 35 -6.59 11.90 9.48
C VAL A 35 -7.04 10.52 9.97
N HIS A 36 -7.97 10.45 10.93
CA HIS A 36 -8.55 9.16 11.34
C HIS A 36 -9.34 8.52 10.20
N ARG A 37 -10.19 9.30 9.53
CA ARG A 37 -10.94 8.82 8.36
C ARG A 37 -10.02 8.34 7.23
N ALA A 38 -8.93 9.06 6.97
CA ALA A 38 -7.93 8.70 5.98
C ALA A 38 -7.26 7.36 6.30
N MET A 39 -6.83 7.16 7.56
CA MET A 39 -6.17 5.93 7.98
C MET A 39 -7.14 4.75 8.06
N ASP A 40 -8.40 4.96 8.45
CA ASP A 40 -9.43 3.91 8.40
C ASP A 40 -9.70 3.46 6.95
N ALA A 41 -9.75 4.41 6.01
CA ALA A 41 -9.89 4.09 4.58
C ALA A 41 -8.66 3.34 4.04
N LEU A 42 -7.44 3.73 4.44
CA LEU A 42 -6.23 3.00 4.09
C LEU A 42 -6.31 1.54 4.59
N ASP A 43 -6.68 1.32 5.85
CA ASP A 43 -6.76 -0.04 6.41
C ASP A 43 -7.82 -0.91 5.70
N GLN A 44 -8.93 -0.29 5.33
CA GLN A 44 -10.04 -0.97 4.67
C GLN A 44 -9.72 -1.34 3.22
N HIS A 45 -9.06 -0.45 2.48
CA HIS A 45 -8.94 -0.57 1.03
C HIS A 45 -7.56 -1.04 0.57
N LEU A 46 -6.50 -0.76 1.32
CA LEU A 46 -5.12 -0.99 0.87
C LEU A 46 -4.40 -2.10 1.65
N VAL A 47 -4.90 -2.50 2.83
CA VAL A 47 -4.28 -3.56 3.64
C VAL A 47 -4.91 -4.91 3.31
N ARG A 48 -4.22 -5.71 2.50
CA ARG A 48 -4.62 -7.07 2.12
C ARG A 48 -4.00 -8.11 3.04
N ARG A 49 -4.66 -8.34 4.17
CA ARG A 49 -4.19 -9.24 5.24
C ARG A 49 -4.10 -10.71 4.79
N ASP A 50 -4.98 -11.13 3.90
CA ASP A 50 -4.99 -12.46 3.28
C ASP A 50 -3.77 -12.68 2.38
N ALA A 51 -3.35 -11.64 1.66
CA ALA A 51 -2.21 -11.64 0.77
C ALA A 51 -0.89 -11.25 1.45
N GLY A 52 -0.93 -10.82 2.72
CA GLY A 52 0.26 -10.41 3.46
C GLY A 52 0.87 -9.08 3.01
N LEU A 53 0.10 -8.16 2.42
CA LEU A 53 0.66 -6.95 1.80
C LEU A 53 -0.18 -5.69 2.01
N ILE A 54 0.46 -4.52 1.80
CA ILE A 54 -0.14 -3.19 1.88
C ILE A 54 0.08 -2.49 0.53
N GLN A 55 -0.99 -2.34 -0.26
CA GLN A 55 -0.93 -1.74 -1.59
C GLN A 55 -0.62 -0.24 -1.53
N LEU A 56 0.06 0.26 -2.56
CA LEU A 56 0.30 1.69 -2.72
C LEU A 56 -0.98 2.46 -3.08
N LEU A 57 -1.79 1.92 -3.98
CA LEU A 57 -3.03 2.52 -4.47
C LEU A 57 -4.01 1.44 -4.92
N ASP A 58 -5.30 1.79 -4.98
CA ASP A 58 -6.36 0.90 -5.47
C ASP A 58 -7.57 1.69 -6.05
N PRO A 59 -8.21 1.21 -7.13
CA PRO A 59 -7.72 0.19 -8.08
C PRO A 59 -6.43 0.63 -8.81
N PRO A 60 -5.61 -0.29 -9.35
CA PRO A 60 -4.47 0.08 -10.19
C PRO A 60 -4.92 0.77 -11.49
N PHE A 61 -4.01 1.53 -12.10
CA PHE A 61 -4.21 2.14 -13.42
C PHE A 61 -4.13 1.07 -14.52
N ASP A 62 -5.06 1.11 -15.49
CA ASP A 62 -5.03 0.26 -16.68
C ASP A 62 -5.52 1.05 -17.91
N LYS A 63 -6.83 1.18 -18.12
CA LYS A 63 -7.42 1.71 -19.37
C LYS A 63 -8.53 2.75 -19.16
N ALA A 64 -8.68 3.32 -17.97
CA ALA A 64 -9.72 4.32 -17.70
C ALA A 64 -9.45 5.72 -18.29
N GLY A 65 -8.40 5.91 -19.08
CA GLY A 65 -8.16 7.13 -19.86
C GLY A 65 -7.60 8.33 -19.08
N LEU A 66 -7.36 8.18 -17.77
CA LEU A 66 -6.50 9.10 -17.02
C LEU A 66 -5.05 8.84 -17.44
N ASN A 67 -4.26 9.91 -17.55
CA ASN A 67 -2.81 9.81 -17.79
C ASN A 67 -2.07 10.18 -16.50
N PRO A 68 -1.73 9.19 -15.65
CA PRO A 68 -0.98 9.43 -14.42
C PRO A 68 0.54 9.49 -14.65
N GLY A 69 0.99 9.44 -15.91
CA GLY A 69 2.41 9.36 -16.27
C GLY A 69 2.94 7.92 -16.24
N TYR A 70 4.23 7.78 -15.92
CA TYR A 70 4.97 6.52 -16.08
C TYR A 70 4.43 5.35 -15.25
N ILE A 71 3.70 5.62 -14.16
CA ILE A 71 3.10 4.59 -13.32
C ILE A 71 2.18 3.64 -14.10
N GLN A 72 1.50 4.12 -15.14
CA GLN A 72 0.68 3.29 -16.03
C GLN A 72 1.50 2.35 -16.94
N GLY A 73 2.82 2.57 -17.03
CA GLY A 73 3.73 1.68 -17.74
C GLY A 73 3.96 0.34 -17.03
N TYR A 74 3.63 0.23 -15.74
CA TYR A 74 3.66 -1.02 -15.00
C TYR A 74 2.35 -1.79 -15.15
N VAL A 75 2.45 -3.12 -15.15
CA VAL A 75 1.28 -4.01 -15.10
C VAL A 75 0.48 -3.73 -13.82
N PRO A 76 -0.87 -3.73 -13.88
CA PRO A 76 -1.71 -3.61 -12.68
C PRO A 76 -1.31 -4.59 -11.57
N GLY A 77 -1.18 -4.08 -10.35
CA GLY A 77 -0.74 -4.82 -9.15
C GLY A 77 0.77 -5.02 -9.02
N VAL A 78 1.59 -4.36 -9.84
CA VAL A 78 3.06 -4.48 -9.83
C VAL A 78 3.70 -3.15 -9.45
N ARG A 79 4.65 -3.20 -8.51
CA ARG A 79 5.43 -2.04 -8.03
C ARG A 79 4.51 -0.86 -7.67
N GLU A 80 4.74 0.33 -8.24
CA GLU A 80 3.96 1.53 -7.96
C GLU A 80 2.51 1.44 -8.48
N ASN A 81 2.22 0.61 -9.49
CA ASN A 81 0.87 0.50 -10.04
C ASN A 81 0.01 -0.50 -9.25
N GLY A 82 -0.22 -0.21 -7.98
CA GLY A 82 -1.09 -1.00 -7.10
C GLY A 82 -0.44 -2.24 -6.48
N GLY A 83 0.87 -2.44 -6.63
CA GLY A 83 1.63 -3.36 -5.77
C GLY A 83 1.89 -2.74 -4.39
N GLN A 84 2.56 -3.48 -3.51
CA GLN A 84 3.15 -2.90 -2.31
C GLN A 84 4.48 -2.26 -2.67
N TYR A 85 4.58 -0.95 -2.47
CA TYR A 85 5.86 -0.25 -2.38
C TYR A 85 6.23 -0.14 -0.90
N THR A 86 7.19 -0.93 -0.43
CA THR A 86 7.38 -1.15 1.01
C THR A 86 7.72 0.12 1.79
N HIS A 87 8.33 1.12 1.13
CA HIS A 87 8.55 2.43 1.76
C HIS A 87 7.23 3.13 2.13
N ALA A 88 6.22 3.09 1.26
CA ALA A 88 4.90 3.64 1.56
C ALA A 88 4.18 2.82 2.65
N ALA A 89 4.35 1.50 2.65
CA ALA A 89 3.81 0.63 3.70
C ALA A 89 4.43 0.94 5.08
N VAL A 90 5.71 1.30 5.14
CA VAL A 90 6.37 1.79 6.35
C VAL A 90 5.76 3.12 6.81
N TRP A 91 5.50 4.08 5.91
CA TRP A 91 4.82 5.32 6.28
C TRP A 91 3.40 5.08 6.82
N ALA A 92 2.64 4.16 6.23
CA ALA A 92 1.33 3.78 6.75
C ALA A 92 1.43 3.22 8.17
N THR A 93 2.40 2.36 8.41
CA THR A 93 2.70 1.80 9.74
C THR A 93 3.05 2.90 10.75
N MET A 94 3.93 3.83 10.37
CA MET A 94 4.31 4.99 11.19
C MET A 94 3.11 5.91 11.48
N ALA A 95 2.22 6.11 10.51
CA ALA A 95 1.04 6.96 10.66
C ALA A 95 0.06 6.38 11.69
N PHE A 96 -0.21 5.07 11.68
CA PHE A 96 -1.00 4.43 12.74
C PHE A 96 -0.33 4.57 14.12
N ALA A 97 0.98 4.38 14.19
CA ALA A 97 1.72 4.57 15.44
C ALA A 97 1.64 6.02 15.95
N ALA A 98 1.73 7.01 15.05
CA ALA A 98 1.61 8.43 15.38
C ALA A 98 0.19 8.82 15.87
N LEU A 99 -0.86 8.13 15.41
CA LEU A 99 -2.22 8.26 15.93
C LEU A 99 -2.43 7.54 17.28
N GLY A 100 -1.43 6.80 17.76
CA GLY A 100 -1.53 6.00 19.00
C GLY A 100 -2.21 4.65 18.80
N ASP A 101 -2.50 4.23 17.57
CA ASP A 101 -3.08 2.92 17.26
C ASP A 101 -2.00 1.85 17.15
N SER A 102 -1.49 1.44 18.31
CA SER A 102 -0.42 0.46 18.41
C SER A 102 -0.83 -0.91 17.86
N HIS A 103 -2.10 -1.29 17.96
CA HIS A 103 -2.59 -2.57 17.48
C HIS A 103 -2.48 -2.67 15.95
N ARG A 104 -3.01 -1.68 15.21
CA ARG A 104 -2.87 -1.66 13.75
C ARG A 104 -1.41 -1.46 13.34
N ALA A 105 -0.65 -0.61 14.02
CA ALA A 105 0.78 -0.44 13.72
C ALA A 105 1.56 -1.76 13.80
N TRP A 106 1.35 -2.57 14.84
CA TRP A 106 1.99 -3.88 14.96
C TRP A 106 1.52 -4.88 13.89
N ALA A 107 0.22 -4.91 13.59
CA ALA A 107 -0.31 -5.77 12.55
C ALA A 107 0.31 -5.45 11.17
N LEU A 108 0.45 -4.17 10.84
CA LEU A 108 1.06 -3.74 9.58
C LEU A 108 2.56 -4.03 9.53
N LEU A 109 3.28 -3.84 10.65
CA LEU A 109 4.69 -4.22 10.73
C LEU A 109 4.89 -5.72 10.50
N ASP A 110 4.01 -6.55 11.05
CA ASP A 110 4.02 -7.99 10.80
C ASP A 110 3.79 -8.31 9.31
N LEU A 111 2.89 -7.60 8.63
CA LEU A 111 2.65 -7.81 7.19
C LEU A 111 3.88 -7.50 6.34
N ILE A 112 4.70 -6.50 6.69
CA ILE A 112 5.89 -6.15 5.89
C ILE A 112 7.18 -6.85 6.35
N ASN A 113 7.12 -7.65 7.41
CA ASN A 113 8.29 -8.31 7.98
C ASN A 113 8.71 -9.52 7.13
N PRO A 114 9.92 -9.56 6.57
CA PRO A 114 10.37 -10.67 5.71
C PRO A 114 10.38 -12.02 6.44
N LEU A 115 10.53 -12.04 7.77
CA LEU A 115 10.44 -13.27 8.56
C LEU A 115 9.04 -13.88 8.55
N ARG A 116 7.99 -13.06 8.40
CA ARG A 116 6.60 -13.54 8.25
C ARG A 116 6.35 -14.13 6.87
N HIS A 117 7.02 -13.60 5.85
CA HIS A 117 6.96 -14.09 4.46
C HIS A 117 7.78 -15.35 4.19
N THR A 118 8.61 -15.78 5.15
CA THR A 118 9.59 -16.86 4.94
C THR A 118 9.53 -17.94 6.03
N GLN A 119 8.40 -18.06 6.73
CA GLN A 119 8.23 -18.99 7.86
C GLN A 119 8.32 -20.48 7.47
N ASN A 120 8.07 -20.81 6.20
CA ASN A 120 8.12 -22.18 5.69
C ASN A 120 8.47 -22.20 4.20
N ALA A 121 8.76 -23.40 3.68
CA ALA A 121 9.20 -23.59 2.30
C ALA A 121 8.18 -23.09 1.25
N ALA A 122 6.87 -23.18 1.53
CA ALA A 122 5.84 -22.70 0.62
C ALA A 122 5.81 -21.16 0.56
N ALA A 123 5.90 -20.50 1.72
CA ALA A 123 5.97 -19.04 1.81
C ALA A 123 7.25 -18.49 1.12
N ILE A 124 8.41 -19.13 1.36
CA ILE A 124 9.66 -18.81 0.66
C ILE A 124 9.51 -18.95 -0.87
N ALA A 125 8.79 -19.98 -1.32
CA ALA A 125 8.57 -20.20 -2.75
C ALA A 125 7.70 -19.10 -3.40
N ILE A 126 6.85 -18.41 -2.62
CA ILE A 126 6.07 -17.25 -3.05
C ILE A 126 6.93 -15.98 -3.01
N TYR A 127 7.52 -15.66 -1.85
CA TYR A 127 8.24 -14.40 -1.61
C TYR A 127 9.50 -14.24 -2.47
N LYS A 128 10.21 -15.34 -2.78
CA LYS A 128 11.41 -15.37 -3.66
C LYS A 128 12.59 -14.47 -3.28
N ALA A 129 12.49 -13.64 -2.24
CA ALA A 129 13.55 -12.77 -1.72
C ALA A 129 14.11 -13.29 -0.38
N GLU A 130 15.17 -12.66 0.09
CA GLU A 130 15.89 -13.06 1.29
C GLU A 130 15.09 -12.81 2.58
N PRO A 131 15.16 -13.71 3.57
CA PRO A 131 14.37 -13.59 4.81
C PRO A 131 14.90 -12.54 5.81
N TYR A 132 16.07 -11.98 5.55
CA TYR A 132 16.80 -11.08 6.45
C TYR A 132 16.94 -9.65 5.92
N VAL A 133 16.41 -9.36 4.73
CA VAL A 133 16.26 -8.00 4.19
C VAL A 133 14.83 -7.77 3.71
N VAL A 134 14.40 -6.52 3.77
CA VAL A 134 13.06 -6.13 3.33
C VAL A 134 13.07 -5.91 1.82
N ALA A 135 12.13 -6.50 1.09
CA ALA A 135 11.96 -6.26 -0.33
C ALA A 135 11.48 -4.83 -0.60
N ALA A 136 11.95 -4.24 -1.71
CA ALA A 136 11.49 -2.92 -2.13
C ALA A 136 10.00 -2.95 -2.53
N ASP A 137 9.59 -4.01 -3.23
CA ASP A 137 8.25 -4.19 -3.76
C ASP A 137 7.73 -5.61 -3.49
N VAL A 138 6.41 -5.75 -3.29
CA VAL A 138 5.70 -7.03 -3.27
C VAL A 138 4.48 -6.94 -4.19
N TYR A 139 4.28 -7.91 -5.08
CA TYR A 139 3.24 -7.86 -6.10
C TYR A 139 1.87 -8.25 -5.53
N ALA A 140 0.81 -7.61 -6.04
CA ALA A 140 -0.58 -7.81 -5.61
C ALA A 140 -1.46 -8.51 -6.66
N ILE A 141 -0.86 -8.95 -7.77
CA ILE A 141 -1.55 -9.53 -8.93
C ILE A 141 -1.24 -11.01 -9.09
N GLU A 142 -2.27 -11.81 -9.39
CA GLU A 142 -2.14 -13.23 -9.74
C GLU A 142 -1.34 -13.42 -11.05
N PRO A 143 -0.50 -14.48 -11.15
CA PRO A 143 -0.23 -15.55 -10.18
C PRO A 143 0.97 -15.23 -9.26
N HIS A 144 1.26 -13.95 -9.02
CA HIS A 144 2.46 -13.48 -8.33
C HIS A 144 2.15 -12.73 -7.03
N THR A 145 0.92 -12.83 -6.52
CA THR A 145 0.53 -12.22 -5.25
C THR A 145 1.49 -12.65 -4.13
N GLY A 146 2.08 -11.68 -3.43
CA GLY A 146 3.01 -11.92 -2.33
C GLY A 146 4.48 -12.13 -2.74
N ARG A 147 4.80 -12.03 -4.04
CA ARG A 147 6.17 -12.14 -4.56
C ARG A 147 6.92 -10.81 -4.57
#